data_AF-A0A7Y3KYJ6-F1
#
_entry.id   AF-A0A7Y3KYJ6-F1
#
_cell.length_a   1.000
_cell.length_b   1.000
_cell.length_c   1.000
_cell.angle_alpha   90.00
_cell.angle_beta   90.00
_cell.angle_gamma   90.00
#
_symmetry.space_group_name_H-M   'P 1'
#
loop_
_entity.id
_entity.type
_entity.pdbx_description
1 polymer ?
#
loop_
_entity_poly.entity_id
_entity_poly.type
_entity_poly.pdbx_seq_one_letter_code
_entity_poly.pdbx_strand_id
1 'polypeptide(L)'
;MSKRYNPDVDVPEYKGRYAPYDILKEGTIALVVVLILVLGLAITFGSPDDKAITLQTWSKADPVDFATTAFNELNGTSAVAGYGPPYNTNGTSQHFGFISPAKWLGVHIPINTARDFVVTPLESQPASPTLSRALSQWTAATSATQTSWLSAYSNVSSKASFTGDQLVVPAAKDGPVPVMINTLTQMARSGALDQALETSKGFYTTDFTKPLLFLSDGTYFAGLAQKGHLLGTQWGMMNETDSYPGQAWLWLYTFWYQVSPFNTSTSADFLVWGLMMILTAVLVLVPFIPGVRSIPRRIKLYRLIWREHYRDL
;
A
#
# COMPACT_ATOMS: atom_id res chain seq x y z
N MET A 1 14.95 53.34 23.75
CA MET A 1 15.95 52.25 23.68
C MET A 1 15.87 51.67 22.27
N SER A 2 16.85 51.92 21.38
CA SER A 2 16.78 51.39 20.00
C SER A 2 17.07 49.89 20.00
N LYS A 3 16.23 49.10 19.35
CA LYS A 3 16.45 47.66 19.14
C LYS A 3 17.83 47.46 18.50
N ARG A 4 18.68 46.63 19.10
CA ARG A 4 20.00 46.29 18.55
C ARG A 4 19.79 45.48 17.27
N TYR A 5 20.41 45.91 16.16
CA TYR A 5 20.33 45.24 14.86
C TYR A 5 20.73 43.77 15.02
N ASN A 6 19.78 42.89 14.76
CA ASN A 6 19.98 41.46 14.79
C ASN A 6 20.10 40.97 13.35
N PRO A 7 21.32 40.64 12.87
CA PRO A 7 21.53 40.17 11.50
C PRO A 7 20.77 38.87 11.20
N ASP A 8 20.20 38.20 12.20
CA ASP A 8 19.34 37.02 12.04
C ASP A 8 17.92 37.31 11.57
N VAL A 9 17.41 38.53 11.79
CA VAL A 9 15.99 38.88 11.51
C VAL A 9 15.83 40.26 10.87
N ASP A 10 16.80 41.15 11.06
CA ASP A 10 16.77 42.49 10.53
C ASP A 10 17.52 42.50 9.18
N VAL A 11 16.88 43.06 8.16
CA VAL A 11 17.44 43.21 6.81
C VAL A 11 17.90 44.66 6.65
N PRO A 12 19.11 44.93 6.14
CA PRO A 12 19.55 46.29 5.92
C PRO A 12 18.76 46.89 4.75
N GLU A 13 18.43 48.17 4.84
CA GLU A 13 17.78 48.89 3.75
C GLU A 13 18.64 48.80 2.49
N TYR A 14 18.05 48.35 1.38
CA TYR A 14 18.76 48.17 0.12
C TYR A 14 19.16 49.53 -0.46
N LYS A 15 20.47 49.77 -0.60
CA LYS A 15 21.04 51.01 -1.15
C LYS A 15 21.61 50.86 -2.56
N GLY A 16 21.44 49.69 -3.19
CA GLY A 16 21.94 49.41 -4.52
C GLY A 16 21.11 50.07 -5.62
N ARG A 17 21.61 50.04 -6.86
CA ARG A 17 20.86 50.51 -8.03
C ARG A 17 19.78 49.50 -8.42
N TYR A 18 18.56 49.99 -8.65
CA TYR A 18 17.51 49.20 -9.28
C TYR A 18 17.77 49.11 -10.79
N ALA A 19 17.69 47.90 -11.35
CA ALA A 19 17.68 47.68 -12.79
C ALA A 19 16.22 47.60 -13.28
N PRO A 20 15.91 48.14 -14.48
CA PRO A 20 14.59 47.94 -15.08
C PRO A 20 14.40 46.44 -15.36
N TYR A 21 13.36 45.86 -14.76
CA TYR A 21 12.99 44.46 -14.92
C TYR A 21 11.64 44.36 -15.61
N ASP A 22 11.61 43.76 -16.80
CA ASP A 22 10.37 43.52 -17.54
C ASP A 22 9.78 42.17 -17.12
N ILE A 23 8.91 42.23 -16.13
CA ILE A 23 8.26 41.04 -15.57
C ILE A 23 7.38 40.31 -16.59
N LEU A 24 6.83 41.01 -17.59
CA LEU A 24 5.99 40.39 -18.62
C LEU A 24 6.84 39.61 -19.60
N LYS A 25 7.95 40.19 -20.06
CA LYS A 25 8.89 39.51 -20.95
C LYS A 25 9.51 38.28 -20.29
N GLU A 26 10.12 38.45 -19.12
CA GLU A 26 10.80 37.35 -18.43
C GLU A 26 9.80 36.28 -17.97
N GLY A 27 8.62 36.69 -17.49
CA GLY A 27 7.53 35.77 -17.13
C GLY A 27 7.03 34.96 -18.31
N THR A 28 6.89 35.57 -19.49
CA THR A 28 6.47 34.87 -20.71
C THR A 28 7.53 33.87 -21.17
N ILE A 29 8.81 34.27 -21.19
CA ILE A 29 9.92 33.37 -21.55
C ILE A 29 9.97 32.19 -20.58
N ALA A 30 9.91 32.45 -19.26
CA ALA A 30 9.91 31.42 -18.25
C ALA A 30 8.75 30.44 -18.45
N LEU A 31 7.53 30.93 -18.70
CA LEU A 31 6.36 30.09 -18.92
C LEU A 31 6.51 29.22 -20.17
N VAL A 32 6.97 29.79 -21.29
CA VAL A 32 7.18 29.03 -22.54
C VAL A 32 8.25 27.95 -22.34
N VAL A 33 9.38 28.30 -21.72
CA VAL A 33 10.46 27.33 -21.44
C VAL A 33 9.96 26.23 -20.52
N VAL A 34 9.29 26.57 -19.41
CA VAL A 34 8.74 25.58 -18.48
C VAL A 34 7.70 24.71 -19.16
N LEU A 35 6.82 25.26 -20.01
CA LEU A 35 5.84 24.49 -20.75
C LEU A 35 6.48 23.47 -21.70
N ILE A 36 7.48 23.90 -22.47
CA ILE A 36 8.22 23.01 -23.38
C ILE A 36 8.93 21.91 -22.59
N LEU A 37 9.56 22.25 -21.47
CA LEU A 37 10.22 21.28 -20.59
C LEU A 37 9.22 20.29 -19.99
N VAL A 38 8.08 20.77 -19.46
CA VAL A 38 7.06 19.91 -18.87
C VAL A 38 6.47 18.96 -19.90
N LEU A 39 6.12 19.44 -21.09
CA LEU A 39 5.60 18.59 -22.16
C LEU A 39 6.66 17.58 -22.64
N GLY A 40 7.90 18.03 -22.82
CA GLY A 40 9.01 17.16 -23.21
C GLY A 40 9.22 16.05 -22.18
N LEU A 41 9.33 16.41 -20.90
CA LEU A 41 9.50 15.46 -19.79
C LEU A 41 8.30 14.52 -19.63
N ALA A 42 7.07 15.02 -19.77
CA ALA A 42 5.87 14.20 -19.66
C ALA A 42 5.74 13.17 -20.80
N ILE A 43 6.19 13.51 -22.02
CA ILE A 43 6.21 12.57 -23.14
C ILE A 43 7.33 11.52 -22.94
N THR A 44 8.50 11.93 -22.45
CA THR A 44 9.64 11.01 -22.29
C THR A 44 9.56 10.13 -21.04
N PHE A 45 8.95 10.63 -19.97
CA PHE A 45 8.90 10.00 -18.64
C PHE A 45 7.47 9.80 -18.13
N GLY A 46 6.49 9.81 -19.02
CA GLY A 46 5.08 9.62 -18.66
C GLY A 46 4.85 8.29 -17.96
N SER A 47 4.01 8.31 -16.92
CA SER A 47 3.67 7.12 -16.14
C SER A 47 2.82 6.14 -16.97
N PRO A 48 2.98 4.82 -16.81
CA PRO A 48 2.15 3.84 -17.50
C PRO A 48 0.73 3.84 -16.94
N ASP A 49 -0.24 3.62 -17.83
CA ASP A 49 -1.65 3.46 -17.46
C ASP A 49 -1.96 1.97 -17.23
N ASP A 50 -1.44 1.44 -16.11
CA ASP A 50 -1.68 0.06 -15.70
C ASP A 50 -3.10 -0.11 -15.14
N LYS A 51 -3.81 -1.12 -15.62
CA LYS A 51 -5.15 -1.44 -15.12
C LYS A 51 -5.07 -1.98 -13.70
N ALA A 52 -6.03 -1.56 -12.87
CA ALA A 52 -6.20 -2.12 -11.53
C ALA A 52 -6.37 -3.64 -11.58
N ILE A 53 -5.68 -4.32 -10.65
CA ILE A 53 -5.76 -5.77 -10.49
C ILE A 53 -7.04 -6.09 -9.70
N THR A 54 -7.82 -7.04 -10.21
CA THR A 54 -9.05 -7.54 -9.58
C THR A 54 -8.93 -9.02 -9.26
N LEU A 55 -9.80 -9.54 -8.38
CA LEU A 55 -9.88 -10.97 -8.09
C LEU A 55 -10.25 -11.77 -9.34
N GLN A 56 -11.00 -11.16 -10.27
CA GLN A 56 -11.23 -11.75 -11.59
C GLN A 56 -9.95 -11.93 -12.40
N THR A 57 -9.11 -10.90 -12.50
CA THR A 57 -7.86 -11.00 -13.26
C THR A 57 -6.90 -12.01 -12.63
N TRP A 58 -6.79 -12.00 -11.31
CA TRP A 58 -5.97 -12.95 -10.55
C TRP A 58 -6.46 -14.40 -10.72
N SER A 59 -7.74 -14.68 -10.47
CA SER A 59 -8.29 -16.05 -10.60
C SER A 59 -8.25 -16.61 -12.03
N LYS A 60 -8.07 -15.75 -13.04
CA LYS A 60 -7.80 -16.17 -14.43
C LYS A 60 -6.33 -16.43 -14.69
N ALA A 61 -5.45 -15.60 -14.15
CA ALA A 61 -4.01 -15.70 -14.35
C ALA A 61 -3.36 -16.83 -13.53
N ASP A 62 -3.77 -16.97 -12.26
CA ASP A 62 -3.29 -18.01 -11.35
C ASP A 62 -4.46 -18.59 -10.50
N PRO A 63 -5.24 -19.51 -11.08
CA PRO A 63 -6.42 -20.07 -10.40
C PRO A 63 -6.05 -20.95 -9.19
N VAL A 64 -4.86 -21.55 -9.17
CA VAL A 64 -4.43 -22.43 -8.07
C VAL A 64 -3.97 -21.59 -6.88
N ASP A 65 -3.23 -20.50 -7.10
CA ASP A 65 -2.91 -19.52 -6.06
C ASP A 65 -4.20 -18.95 -5.45
N PHE A 66 -5.15 -18.49 -6.29
CA PHE A 66 -6.44 -17.99 -5.82
C PHE A 66 -7.19 -18.99 -4.94
N ALA A 67 -7.33 -20.24 -5.41
CA ALA A 67 -8.03 -21.29 -4.66
C ALA A 67 -7.32 -21.64 -3.34
N THR A 68 -5.99 -21.60 -3.33
CA THR A 68 -5.17 -21.81 -2.13
C THR A 68 -5.39 -20.69 -1.12
N THR A 69 -5.40 -19.43 -1.57
CA THR A 69 -5.70 -18.28 -0.71
C THR A 69 -7.12 -18.35 -0.17
N ALA A 70 -8.12 -18.62 -1.01
CA ALA A 70 -9.50 -18.81 -0.58
C ALA A 70 -9.63 -19.90 0.51
N PHE A 71 -8.88 -20.99 0.38
CA PHE A 71 -8.80 -22.01 1.41
C PHE A 71 -8.15 -21.50 2.70
N ASN A 72 -7.05 -20.75 2.61
CA ASN A 72 -6.40 -20.14 3.77
C ASN A 72 -7.31 -19.13 4.48
N GLU A 73 -8.12 -18.37 3.74
CA GLU A 73 -9.14 -17.49 4.32
C GLU A 73 -10.18 -18.30 5.11
N LEU A 74 -10.70 -19.39 4.51
CA LEU A 74 -11.68 -20.27 5.15
C LEU A 74 -11.11 -20.97 6.39
N ASN A 75 -9.84 -21.35 6.33
CA ASN A 75 -9.12 -22.03 7.41
C ASN A 75 -8.64 -21.06 8.52
N GLY A 76 -8.72 -19.75 8.28
CA GLY A 76 -8.25 -18.74 9.23
C GLY A 76 -6.72 -18.71 9.37
N THR A 77 -5.99 -19.10 8.32
CA THR A 77 -4.52 -19.16 8.30
C THR A 77 -3.89 -18.16 7.32
N SER A 78 -4.68 -17.27 6.71
CA SER A 78 -4.19 -16.17 5.89
C SER A 78 -3.46 -15.12 6.73
N ALA A 79 -2.69 -14.24 6.07
CA ALA A 79 -1.96 -13.19 6.78
C ALA A 79 -2.95 -12.23 7.46
N VAL A 80 -4.06 -11.90 6.79
CA VAL A 80 -5.14 -11.08 7.38
C VAL A 80 -5.78 -11.79 8.57
N ALA A 81 -6.04 -13.10 8.51
CA ALA A 81 -6.58 -13.87 9.64
C ALA A 81 -5.66 -13.82 10.87
N GLY A 82 -4.35 -13.79 10.65
CA GLY A 82 -3.31 -13.69 11.69
C GLY A 82 -2.84 -12.26 12.02
N TYR A 83 -3.44 -11.21 11.45
CA TYR A 83 -2.87 -9.85 11.49
C TYR A 83 -2.98 -9.16 12.87
N GLY A 84 -4.14 -9.22 13.52
CA GLY A 84 -4.46 -8.44 14.72
C GLY A 84 -5.20 -7.13 14.44
N PRO A 85 -5.26 -6.19 15.40
CA PRO A 85 -5.94 -4.91 15.21
C PRO A 85 -5.38 -4.13 14.01
N PRO A 86 -6.23 -3.49 13.19
CA PRO A 86 -7.64 -3.14 13.48
C PRO A 86 -8.69 -4.18 13.05
N TYR A 87 -8.25 -5.34 12.52
CA TYR A 87 -9.13 -6.32 11.87
C TYR A 87 -9.63 -7.42 12.79
N ASN A 88 -8.75 -7.97 13.63
CA ASN A 88 -9.06 -9.06 14.54
C ASN A 88 -8.16 -9.03 15.78
N THR A 89 -8.20 -10.08 16.60
CA THR A 89 -7.44 -10.18 17.86
C THR A 89 -6.37 -11.26 17.83
N ASN A 90 -6.07 -11.83 16.66
CA ASN A 90 -5.23 -13.04 16.55
C ASN A 90 -3.73 -12.74 16.47
N GLY A 91 -3.36 -11.54 15.99
CA GLY A 91 -1.98 -11.15 15.76
C GLY A 91 -1.47 -10.04 16.67
N THR A 92 -0.17 -9.78 16.56
CA THR A 92 0.50 -8.66 17.22
C THR A 92 0.48 -7.42 16.33
N SER A 93 -0.08 -6.33 16.84
CA SER A 93 -0.11 -5.05 16.15
C SER A 93 1.29 -4.50 15.83
N GLN A 94 1.37 -3.72 14.75
CA GLN A 94 2.54 -2.88 14.46
C GLN A 94 2.89 -1.99 15.67
N HIS A 95 4.17 -1.81 15.94
CA HIS A 95 4.66 -1.08 17.11
C HIS A 95 6.00 -0.36 16.88
N PHE A 96 6.23 0.70 17.64
CA PHE A 96 7.50 1.43 17.74
C PHE A 96 7.87 1.54 19.22
N GLY A 97 8.84 0.73 19.67
CA GLY A 97 9.17 0.63 21.09
C GLY A 97 7.93 0.24 21.93
N PHE A 98 7.54 1.10 22.87
CA PHE A 98 6.37 0.90 23.73
C PHE A 98 5.05 1.43 23.12
N ILE A 99 5.09 2.06 21.94
CA ILE A 99 3.92 2.65 21.28
C ILE A 99 3.33 1.63 20.32
N SER A 100 2.08 1.23 20.56
CA SER A 100 1.31 0.34 19.66
C SER A 100 -0.13 0.87 19.52
N PRO A 101 -0.34 1.88 18.65
CA PRO A 101 -1.62 2.58 18.56
C PRO A 101 -2.77 1.66 18.14
N ALA A 102 -2.51 0.73 17.22
CA ALA A 102 -3.51 -0.25 16.78
C ALA A 102 -3.97 -1.14 17.94
N LYS A 103 -3.08 -1.50 18.88
CA LYS A 103 -3.47 -2.24 20.09
C LYS A 103 -4.31 -1.40 21.05
N TRP A 104 -4.02 -0.10 21.16
CA TRP A 104 -4.77 0.81 22.03
C TRP A 104 -6.17 1.11 21.50
N LEU A 105 -6.30 1.30 20.18
CA LEU A 105 -7.57 1.56 19.51
C LEU A 105 -8.40 0.28 19.33
N GLY A 106 -7.75 -0.88 19.31
CA GLY A 106 -8.42 -2.17 19.18
C GLY A 106 -9.05 -2.39 17.80
N VAL A 107 -9.96 -3.37 17.76
CA VAL A 107 -10.65 -3.77 16.53
C VAL A 107 -11.77 -2.79 16.22
N HIS A 108 -11.70 -2.15 15.05
CA HIS A 108 -12.73 -1.21 14.57
C HIS A 108 -13.14 -1.44 13.11
N ILE A 109 -12.44 -2.33 12.39
CA ILE A 109 -12.83 -2.82 11.07
C ILE A 109 -12.86 -4.35 11.18
N PRO A 110 -13.85 -4.94 11.89
CA PRO A 110 -13.83 -6.37 12.17
C PRO A 110 -13.87 -7.18 10.87
N ILE A 111 -12.89 -8.06 10.70
CA ILE A 111 -12.82 -9.01 9.58
C ILE A 111 -12.71 -10.42 10.14
N ASN A 112 -13.67 -11.27 9.79
CA ASN A 112 -13.58 -12.71 9.94
C ASN A 112 -13.37 -13.29 8.54
N THR A 113 -12.14 -13.68 8.20
CA THR A 113 -11.78 -14.12 6.85
C THR A 113 -12.69 -15.22 6.32
N ALA A 114 -12.95 -16.25 7.12
CA ALA A 114 -13.82 -17.37 6.72
C ALA A 114 -15.24 -16.89 6.38
N ARG A 115 -15.82 -16.00 7.21
CA ARG A 115 -17.17 -15.50 7.01
C ARG A 115 -17.24 -14.42 5.92
N ASP A 116 -16.36 -13.43 5.97
CA ASP A 116 -16.40 -12.22 5.13
C ASP A 116 -15.87 -12.46 3.72
N PHE A 117 -14.87 -13.33 3.54
CA PHE A 117 -14.23 -13.56 2.25
C PHE A 117 -14.73 -14.81 1.54
N VAL A 118 -15.29 -15.78 2.27
CA VAL A 118 -15.71 -17.06 1.68
C VAL A 118 -17.20 -17.29 1.85
N VAL A 119 -17.71 -17.43 3.08
CA VAL A 119 -19.09 -17.88 3.30
C VAL A 119 -20.13 -16.85 2.86
N THR A 120 -19.98 -15.57 3.23
CA THR A 120 -20.95 -14.52 2.89
C THR A 120 -21.01 -14.25 1.38
N PRO A 121 -19.88 -14.16 0.65
CA PRO A 121 -19.93 -14.09 -0.82
C PRO A 121 -20.63 -15.28 -1.45
N LEU A 122 -20.38 -16.50 -0.99
CA LEU A 122 -21.07 -17.70 -1.48
C LEU A 122 -22.58 -17.66 -1.22
N GLU A 123 -23.02 -17.14 -0.07
CA GLU A 123 -24.45 -16.97 0.24
C GLU A 123 -25.14 -15.95 -0.67
N SER A 124 -24.39 -14.98 -1.22
CA SER A 124 -24.93 -13.97 -2.15
C SER A 124 -25.16 -14.49 -3.57
N GLN A 125 -24.65 -15.69 -3.90
CA GLN A 125 -24.82 -16.28 -5.23
C GLN A 125 -26.25 -16.79 -5.44
N PRO A 126 -26.71 -16.85 -6.71
CA PRO A 126 -27.96 -17.52 -7.04
C PRO A 126 -28.01 -18.94 -6.48
N ALA A 127 -29.15 -19.32 -5.91
CA ALA A 127 -29.31 -20.60 -5.24
C ALA A 127 -29.04 -21.77 -6.21
N SER A 128 -28.05 -22.59 -5.87
CA SER A 128 -27.74 -23.86 -6.53
C SER A 128 -27.88 -24.98 -5.51
N PRO A 129 -28.56 -26.10 -5.81
CA PRO A 129 -28.75 -27.20 -4.84
C PRO A 129 -27.43 -27.71 -4.24
N THR A 130 -26.37 -27.76 -5.04
CA THR A 130 -25.04 -28.20 -4.61
C THR A 130 -24.42 -27.22 -3.62
N LEU A 131 -24.48 -25.92 -3.92
CA LEU A 131 -23.94 -24.87 -3.06
C LEU A 131 -24.74 -24.73 -1.77
N SER A 132 -26.07 -24.71 -1.86
CA SER A 132 -26.95 -24.60 -0.69
C SER A 132 -26.75 -25.76 0.28
N ARG A 133 -26.57 -26.99 -0.23
CA ARG A 133 -26.24 -28.14 0.60
C ARG A 133 -24.87 -27.97 1.26
N ALA A 134 -23.85 -27.57 0.50
CA ALA A 134 -22.50 -27.37 1.03
C ALA A 134 -22.47 -26.30 2.14
N LEU A 135 -23.12 -25.15 1.92
CA LEU A 135 -23.25 -24.09 2.91
C LEU A 135 -24.02 -24.57 4.15
N SER A 136 -25.16 -25.26 3.98
CA SER A 136 -25.91 -25.81 5.12
C SER A 136 -25.11 -26.82 5.95
N GLN A 137 -24.32 -27.66 5.28
CA GLN A 137 -23.46 -28.64 5.92
C GLN A 137 -22.32 -27.96 6.67
N TRP A 138 -21.74 -26.91 6.11
CA TRP A 138 -20.72 -26.10 6.76
C TRP A 138 -21.27 -25.38 8.00
N THR A 139 -22.42 -24.70 7.87
CA THR A 139 -23.00 -23.90 8.96
C THR A 139 -23.59 -24.74 10.09
N ALA A 140 -24.11 -25.93 9.78
CA ALA A 140 -24.64 -26.86 10.79
C ALA A 140 -23.55 -27.67 11.51
N ALA A 141 -22.33 -27.72 10.96
CA ALA A 141 -21.23 -28.48 11.54
C ALA A 141 -20.66 -27.81 12.80
N THR A 142 -20.18 -28.65 13.73
CA THR A 142 -19.41 -28.17 14.87
C THR A 142 -18.02 -27.71 14.44
N SER A 143 -17.39 -26.84 15.23
CA SER A 143 -16.02 -26.36 14.96
C SER A 143 -15.02 -27.51 14.80
N ALA A 144 -15.12 -28.56 15.62
CA ALA A 144 -14.26 -29.75 15.49
C ALA A 144 -14.43 -30.46 14.14
N THR A 145 -15.66 -30.51 13.62
CA THR A 145 -15.95 -31.12 12.31
C THR A 145 -15.41 -30.25 11.18
N GLN A 146 -15.61 -28.93 11.25
CA GLN A 146 -15.03 -27.98 10.30
C GLN A 146 -13.50 -28.09 10.28
N THR A 147 -12.84 -28.12 11.45
CA THR A 147 -11.38 -28.31 11.54
C THR A 147 -10.92 -29.64 10.96
N SER A 148 -11.69 -30.73 11.14
CA SER A 148 -11.39 -32.02 10.51
C SER A 148 -11.46 -31.94 8.99
N TRP A 149 -12.46 -31.26 8.43
CA TRP A 149 -12.59 -31.08 6.99
C TRP A 149 -11.47 -30.20 6.42
N LEU A 150 -11.17 -29.09 7.08
CA LEU A 150 -10.07 -28.20 6.69
C LEU A 150 -8.72 -28.91 6.73
N SER A 151 -8.45 -29.69 7.79
CA SER A 151 -7.24 -30.52 7.89
C SER A 151 -7.15 -31.56 6.77
N ALA A 152 -8.27 -32.22 6.44
CA ALA A 152 -8.31 -33.19 5.35
C ALA A 152 -8.04 -32.54 3.98
N TYR A 153 -8.60 -31.37 3.73
CA TYR A 153 -8.37 -30.60 2.50
C TYR A 153 -6.91 -30.11 2.40
N SER A 154 -6.34 -29.60 3.51
CA SER A 154 -4.95 -29.14 3.56
C SER A 154 -3.94 -30.22 3.12
N ASN A 155 -4.19 -31.49 3.45
CA ASN A 155 -3.33 -32.61 3.05
C ASN A 155 -3.33 -32.89 1.53
N VAL A 156 -4.33 -32.40 0.80
CA VAL A 156 -4.49 -32.64 -0.64
C VAL A 156 -4.44 -31.37 -1.50
N SER A 157 -4.54 -30.18 -0.89
CA SER A 157 -4.61 -28.89 -1.58
C SER A 157 -3.37 -28.57 -2.41
N SER A 158 -2.18 -29.01 -1.98
CA SER A 158 -0.93 -28.84 -2.74
C SER A 158 -0.90 -29.59 -4.08
N LYS A 159 -1.83 -30.53 -4.29
CA LYS A 159 -2.02 -31.28 -5.54
C LYS A 159 -3.20 -30.74 -6.35
N ALA A 160 -3.77 -29.60 -5.96
CA ALA A 160 -4.82 -28.96 -6.72
C ALA A 160 -4.30 -28.58 -8.11
N SER A 161 -5.15 -28.74 -9.10
CA SER A 161 -4.89 -28.34 -10.48
C SER A 161 -6.14 -27.70 -11.06
N PHE A 162 -5.97 -26.92 -12.12
CA PHE A 162 -7.09 -26.29 -12.81
C PHE A 162 -7.21 -26.89 -14.21
N THR A 163 -8.27 -27.67 -14.44
CA THR A 163 -8.50 -28.38 -15.72
C THR A 163 -9.93 -28.17 -16.18
N GLY A 164 -10.12 -27.80 -17.46
CA GLY A 164 -11.47 -27.63 -18.04
C GLY A 164 -12.32 -26.59 -17.30
N ASP A 165 -11.71 -25.46 -16.92
CA ASP A 165 -12.33 -24.40 -16.13
C ASP A 165 -12.83 -24.82 -14.74
N GLN A 166 -12.35 -25.93 -14.18
CA GLN A 166 -12.71 -26.39 -12.85
C GLN A 166 -11.47 -26.62 -11.99
N LEU A 167 -11.59 -26.28 -10.70
CA LEU A 167 -10.60 -26.65 -9.71
C LEU A 167 -10.74 -28.15 -9.40
N VAL A 168 -9.70 -28.91 -9.68
CA VAL A 168 -9.63 -30.35 -9.41
C VAL A 168 -8.68 -30.56 -8.24
N VAL A 169 -9.21 -31.10 -7.15
CA VAL A 169 -8.47 -31.48 -5.94
C VAL A 169 -8.65 -32.97 -5.72
N PRO A 170 -7.61 -33.72 -5.33
CA PRO A 170 -7.76 -35.14 -5.00
C PRO A 170 -8.82 -35.35 -3.92
N ALA A 171 -9.61 -36.42 -4.06
CA ALA A 171 -10.67 -36.73 -3.10
C ALA A 171 -10.10 -36.96 -1.69
N ALA A 172 -10.68 -36.28 -0.69
CA ALA A 172 -10.38 -36.46 0.71
C ALA A 172 -11.69 -36.47 1.54
N LYS A 173 -11.57 -36.64 2.86
CA LYS A 173 -12.71 -36.50 3.80
C LYS A 173 -12.88 -35.05 4.22
N ASP A 174 -12.97 -34.16 3.23
CA ASP A 174 -12.95 -32.70 3.34
C ASP A 174 -14.36 -32.05 3.27
N GLY A 175 -15.41 -32.87 3.29
CA GLY A 175 -16.79 -32.40 3.46
C GLY A 175 -17.22 -31.41 2.37
N PRO A 176 -17.78 -30.24 2.73
CA PRO A 176 -18.22 -29.25 1.75
C PRO A 176 -17.09 -28.35 1.21
N VAL A 177 -15.86 -28.45 1.74
CA VAL A 177 -14.76 -27.51 1.44
C VAL A 177 -14.44 -27.45 -0.06
N PRO A 178 -14.25 -28.57 -0.80
CA PRO A 178 -13.96 -28.51 -2.23
C PRO A 178 -15.03 -27.78 -3.04
N VAL A 179 -16.31 -27.98 -2.70
CA VAL A 179 -17.44 -27.32 -3.37
C VAL A 179 -17.41 -25.81 -3.10
N MET A 180 -17.18 -25.41 -1.86
CA MET A 180 -17.10 -24.00 -1.48
C MET A 180 -15.95 -23.28 -2.20
N ILE A 181 -14.74 -23.85 -2.17
CA ILE A 181 -13.56 -23.25 -2.81
C ILE A 181 -13.69 -23.22 -4.33
N ASN A 182 -14.16 -24.30 -4.97
CA ASN A 182 -14.39 -24.28 -6.40
C ASN A 182 -15.45 -23.25 -6.79
N THR A 183 -16.57 -23.16 -6.06
CA THR A 183 -17.63 -22.19 -6.36
C THR A 183 -17.16 -20.75 -6.18
N LEU A 184 -16.38 -20.47 -5.13
CA LEU A 184 -15.79 -19.14 -4.91
C LEU A 184 -14.79 -18.79 -6.04
N THR A 185 -14.01 -19.77 -6.51
CA THR A 185 -13.10 -19.61 -7.65
C THR A 185 -13.88 -19.27 -8.93
N GLN A 186 -15.01 -19.94 -9.20
CA GLN A 186 -15.87 -19.58 -10.35
C GLN A 186 -16.47 -18.19 -10.20
N MET A 187 -16.89 -17.83 -8.99
CA MET A 187 -17.42 -16.51 -8.66
C MET A 187 -16.36 -15.41 -8.87
N ALA A 188 -15.10 -15.67 -8.54
CA ALA A 188 -13.99 -14.77 -8.83
C ALA A 188 -13.76 -14.64 -10.34
N ARG A 189 -13.70 -15.77 -11.07
CA ARG A 189 -13.46 -15.77 -12.53
C ARG A 189 -14.55 -15.03 -13.32
N SER A 190 -15.79 -15.02 -12.84
CA SER A 190 -16.88 -14.25 -13.45
C SER A 190 -16.83 -12.76 -13.09
N GLY A 191 -16.08 -12.36 -12.05
CA GLY A 191 -16.07 -11.00 -11.50
C GLY A 191 -17.16 -10.74 -10.46
N ALA A 192 -17.99 -11.75 -10.16
CA ALA A 192 -19.03 -11.63 -9.14
C ALA A 192 -18.45 -11.52 -7.72
N LEU A 193 -17.24 -12.04 -7.48
CA LEU A 193 -16.61 -11.96 -6.16
C LEU A 193 -16.16 -10.54 -5.82
N ASP A 194 -15.54 -9.82 -6.76
CA ASP A 194 -15.15 -8.43 -6.59
C ASP A 194 -16.37 -7.60 -6.13
N GLN A 195 -17.49 -7.74 -6.85
CA GLN A 195 -18.74 -7.06 -6.51
C GLN A 195 -19.28 -7.49 -5.13
N ALA A 196 -19.26 -8.77 -4.79
CA ALA A 196 -19.81 -9.26 -3.52
C ALA A 196 -19.01 -8.78 -2.29
N LEU A 197 -17.71 -8.54 -2.44
CA LEU A 197 -16.88 -7.98 -1.38
C LEU A 197 -17.06 -6.47 -1.21
N GLU A 198 -17.44 -5.76 -2.29
CA GLU A 198 -17.68 -4.32 -2.29
C GLU A 198 -19.13 -3.94 -1.88
N THR A 199 -20.13 -4.66 -2.39
CA THR A 199 -21.55 -4.26 -2.32
C THR A 199 -22.25 -4.46 -0.98
N SER A 200 -21.53 -4.74 0.10
CA SER A 200 -22.15 -4.91 1.42
C SER A 200 -22.95 -3.68 1.90
N LYS A 201 -22.80 -2.50 1.28
CA LYS A 201 -23.44 -1.24 1.71
C LYS A 201 -24.06 -0.33 0.62
N GLY A 202 -24.04 -0.69 -0.67
CA GLY A 202 -24.66 0.13 -1.74
C GLY A 202 -24.13 -0.11 -3.15
N PHE A 203 -24.75 0.54 -4.16
CA PHE A 203 -24.35 0.43 -5.58
C PHE A 203 -23.08 1.23 -5.90
N TYR A 204 -22.89 2.37 -5.25
CA TYR A 204 -21.65 3.15 -5.29
C TYR A 204 -20.98 3.04 -3.92
N THR A 205 -19.78 2.45 -3.88
CA THR A 205 -18.96 2.38 -2.68
C THR A 205 -17.55 2.87 -3.00
N THR A 206 -16.90 3.46 -2.00
CA THR A 206 -15.47 3.82 -2.04
C THR A 206 -14.67 2.98 -1.05
N ASP A 207 -15.31 2.00 -0.41
CA ASP A 207 -14.68 1.08 0.53
C ASP A 207 -14.28 -0.21 -0.20
N PHE A 208 -12.99 -0.30 -0.53
CA PHE A 208 -12.36 -1.46 -1.15
C PHE A 208 -11.55 -2.27 -0.13
N THR A 209 -11.78 -2.11 1.17
CA THR A 209 -10.96 -2.79 2.20
C THR A 209 -10.99 -4.31 2.04
N LYS A 210 -12.17 -4.91 1.88
CA LYS A 210 -12.29 -6.38 1.73
C LYS A 210 -11.57 -6.95 0.50
N PRO A 211 -11.81 -6.47 -0.74
CA PRO A 211 -11.11 -7.01 -1.89
C PRO A 211 -9.59 -6.76 -1.85
N LEU A 212 -9.13 -5.62 -1.33
CA LEU A 212 -7.70 -5.34 -1.18
C LEU A 212 -7.03 -6.25 -0.15
N LEU A 213 -7.68 -6.53 0.97
CA LEU A 213 -7.17 -7.46 1.97
C LEU A 213 -7.07 -8.88 1.40
N PHE A 214 -8.13 -9.37 0.75
CA PHE A 214 -8.10 -10.67 0.08
C PHE A 214 -6.95 -10.74 -0.94
N LEU A 215 -6.83 -9.74 -1.81
CA LEU A 215 -5.78 -9.70 -2.83
C LEU A 215 -4.37 -9.72 -2.20
N SER A 216 -4.20 -9.10 -1.03
CA SER A 216 -2.91 -9.04 -0.32
C SER A 216 -2.48 -10.38 0.30
N ASP A 217 -3.42 -11.30 0.57
CA ASP A 217 -3.14 -12.63 1.13
C ASP A 217 -2.64 -13.64 0.07
N GLY A 218 -2.78 -13.32 -1.22
CA GLY A 218 -2.31 -14.14 -2.34
C GLY A 218 -0.85 -13.87 -2.73
N THR A 219 -0.22 -14.82 -3.42
CA THR A 219 1.16 -14.62 -3.91
C THR A 219 1.20 -13.88 -5.24
N TYR A 220 0.12 -13.91 -6.02
CA TYR A 220 0.04 -13.25 -7.32
C TYR A 220 0.31 -11.74 -7.25
N PHE A 221 -0.33 -11.02 -6.33
CA PHE A 221 -0.16 -9.57 -6.22
C PHE A 221 1.27 -9.19 -5.80
N ALA A 222 1.83 -9.91 -4.81
CA ALA A 222 3.22 -9.73 -4.40
C ALA A 222 4.22 -10.07 -5.51
N GLY A 223 3.95 -11.11 -6.32
CA GLY A 223 4.76 -11.48 -7.48
C GLY A 223 4.75 -10.41 -8.58
N LEU A 224 3.61 -9.78 -8.83
CA LEU A 224 3.53 -8.63 -9.74
C LEU A 224 4.32 -7.44 -9.22
N ALA A 225 4.19 -7.11 -7.93
CA ALA A 225 4.97 -6.06 -7.29
C ALA A 225 6.48 -6.33 -7.41
N GLN A 226 6.93 -7.57 -7.18
CA GLN A 226 8.33 -7.96 -7.34
C GLN A 226 8.83 -7.79 -8.78
N LYS A 227 8.00 -8.16 -9.76
CA LYS A 227 8.32 -8.02 -11.19
C LYS A 227 8.46 -6.54 -11.59
N GLY A 228 7.61 -5.67 -11.03
CA GLY A 228 7.67 -4.22 -11.25
C GLY A 228 8.73 -3.50 -10.39
N HIS A 229 9.57 -4.21 -9.65
CA HIS A 229 10.54 -3.64 -8.71
C HIS A 229 9.90 -2.76 -7.62
N LEU A 230 8.69 -3.09 -7.19
CA LEU A 230 7.88 -2.30 -6.27
C LEU A 230 8.06 -2.71 -4.80
N LEU A 231 8.93 -3.68 -4.50
CA LEU A 231 9.20 -4.08 -3.11
C LEU A 231 10.03 -3.02 -2.36
N GLY A 232 9.86 -2.94 -1.04
CA GLY A 232 10.63 -2.01 -0.20
C GLY A 232 12.15 -2.19 -0.33
N THR A 233 12.63 -3.43 -0.50
CA THR A 233 14.06 -3.74 -0.73
C THR A 233 14.57 -3.35 -2.12
N GLN A 234 13.67 -3.01 -3.05
CA GLN A 234 13.98 -2.62 -4.44
C GLN A 234 13.84 -1.12 -4.67
N TRP A 235 13.77 -0.32 -3.60
CA TRP A 235 13.40 1.10 -3.68
C TRP A 235 11.99 1.33 -4.25
N GLY A 236 11.11 0.34 -4.06
CA GLY A 236 9.82 0.27 -4.72
C GLY A 236 8.87 1.43 -4.43
N MET A 237 9.01 2.09 -3.28
CA MET A 237 8.23 3.29 -2.97
C MET A 237 8.58 4.47 -3.90
N MET A 238 9.76 4.47 -4.51
CA MET A 238 10.16 5.45 -5.54
C MET A 238 9.88 4.94 -6.95
N ASN A 239 9.81 3.63 -7.16
CA ASN A 239 9.65 3.07 -8.49
C ASN A 239 8.18 3.19 -8.95
N GLU A 240 8.01 3.39 -10.26
CA GLU A 240 6.75 3.13 -10.96
C GLU A 240 6.93 1.87 -11.81
N THR A 241 5.85 1.19 -12.20
CA THR A 241 5.95 0.08 -13.14
C THR A 241 6.62 0.60 -14.41
N ASP A 242 7.72 -0.01 -14.85
CA ASP A 242 8.41 0.25 -16.13
C ASP A 242 8.91 1.70 -16.44
N SER A 243 8.61 2.70 -15.60
CA SER A 243 8.93 4.12 -15.84
C SER A 243 9.89 4.68 -14.79
N TYR A 244 10.89 5.45 -15.26
CA TYR A 244 11.95 6.04 -14.44
C TYR A 244 12.18 7.50 -14.84
N PRO A 245 12.52 8.40 -13.90
CA PRO A 245 12.52 8.22 -12.45
C PRO A 245 11.09 8.34 -11.92
N GLY A 246 10.60 7.37 -11.16
CA GLY A 246 9.27 7.46 -10.54
C GLY A 246 9.19 8.58 -9.49
N GLN A 247 8.68 8.29 -8.30
CA GLN A 247 8.42 9.28 -7.27
C GLN A 247 9.68 9.66 -6.49
N ALA A 248 10.62 10.37 -7.14
CA ALA A 248 11.94 10.70 -6.60
C ALA A 248 11.89 11.43 -5.24
N TRP A 249 10.81 12.16 -4.93
CA TRP A 249 10.63 12.82 -3.64
C TRP A 249 10.45 11.84 -2.46
N LEU A 250 10.10 10.57 -2.72
CA LEU A 250 9.98 9.52 -1.70
C LEU A 250 11.32 8.83 -1.37
N TRP A 251 12.42 9.21 -2.02
CA TRP A 251 13.76 8.66 -1.76
C TRP A 251 14.16 8.69 -0.27
N LEU A 252 13.80 9.75 0.47
CA LEU A 252 14.08 9.85 1.91
C LEU A 252 13.32 8.81 2.74
N TYR A 253 12.12 8.41 2.31
CA TYR A 253 11.35 7.36 2.98
C TYR A 253 11.92 5.99 2.63
N THR A 254 12.09 5.70 1.34
CA THR A 254 12.53 4.39 0.88
C THR A 254 13.98 4.07 1.27
N PHE A 255 14.82 5.07 1.52
CA PHE A 255 16.20 4.90 1.99
C PHE A 255 16.24 4.11 3.30
N TRP A 256 15.32 4.40 4.23
CA TRP A 256 15.34 3.75 5.54
C TRP A 256 15.03 2.25 5.46
N TYR A 257 14.25 1.81 4.47
CA TYR A 257 14.00 0.37 4.21
C TYR A 257 15.27 -0.41 3.83
N GLN A 258 16.37 0.27 3.48
CA GLN A 258 17.64 -0.39 3.14
C GLN A 258 18.56 -0.59 4.36
N VAL A 259 18.24 0.05 5.50
CA VAL A 259 19.13 0.14 6.67
C VAL A 259 18.54 -0.60 7.86
N SER A 260 19.39 -1.28 8.64
CA SER A 260 18.99 -1.91 9.90
C SER A 260 18.65 -0.85 10.95
N PRO A 261 17.58 -1.02 11.76
CA PRO A 261 16.73 -2.22 11.91
C PRO A 261 15.47 -2.25 11.03
N PHE A 262 15.26 -1.29 10.13
CA PHE A 262 14.03 -1.18 9.35
C PHE A 262 13.91 -2.28 8.30
N ASN A 263 15.03 -2.65 7.67
CA ASN A 263 15.09 -3.66 6.61
C ASN A 263 14.70 -5.09 7.05
N THR A 264 14.66 -5.37 8.35
CA THR A 264 14.31 -6.68 8.92
C THR A 264 13.05 -6.64 9.79
N SER A 265 12.43 -5.47 9.96
CA SER A 265 11.27 -5.30 10.84
C SER A 265 9.96 -5.59 10.12
N THR A 266 9.07 -6.35 10.75
CA THR A 266 7.68 -6.52 10.29
C THR A 266 6.83 -5.27 10.47
N SER A 267 7.34 -4.26 11.19
CA SER A 267 6.70 -2.94 11.38
C SER A 267 7.46 -1.83 10.63
N ALA A 268 8.24 -2.17 9.59
CA ALA A 268 9.10 -1.23 8.87
C ALA A 268 8.37 0.08 8.51
N ASP A 269 7.17 -0.01 7.93
CA ASP A 269 6.37 1.15 7.53
C ASP A 269 6.09 2.11 8.69
N PHE A 270 5.65 1.57 9.83
CA PHE A 270 5.37 2.36 11.02
C PHE A 270 6.63 2.99 11.61
N LEU A 271 7.75 2.25 11.62
CA LEU A 271 9.03 2.75 12.10
C LEU A 271 9.56 3.89 11.21
N VAL A 272 9.53 3.71 9.89
CA VAL A 272 9.99 4.71 8.91
C VAL A 272 9.11 5.95 8.99
N TRP A 273 7.78 5.80 9.05
CA TRP A 273 6.86 6.91 9.23
C TRP A 273 7.16 7.69 10.51
N GLY A 274 7.33 7.00 11.64
CA GLY A 274 7.66 7.62 12.92
C GLY A 274 8.97 8.39 12.90
N LEU A 275 10.02 7.84 12.26
CA LEU A 275 11.30 8.51 12.07
C LEU A 275 11.14 9.76 11.21
N MET A 276 10.44 9.67 10.08
CA MET A 276 10.24 10.80 9.16
C MET A 276 9.43 11.93 9.80
N MET A 277 8.46 11.61 10.66
CA MET A 277 7.76 12.60 11.47
C MET A 277 8.70 13.36 12.42
N ILE A 278 9.61 12.65 13.09
CA ILE A 278 10.62 13.26 13.96
C ILE A 278 11.57 14.16 13.16
N LEU A 279 12.10 13.67 12.03
CA LEU A 279 12.99 14.44 11.16
C LEU A 279 12.30 15.70 10.62
N THR A 280 11.03 15.58 10.23
CA THR A 280 10.23 16.71 9.77
C THR A 280 10.00 17.72 10.91
N ALA A 281 9.68 17.26 12.12
CA ALA A 281 9.55 18.13 13.28
C ALA A 281 10.87 18.88 13.59
N VAL A 282 12.01 18.19 13.53
CA VAL A 282 13.34 18.81 13.67
C VAL A 282 13.55 19.88 12.60
N LEU A 283 13.24 19.58 11.33
CA LEU A 283 13.38 20.51 10.22
C LEU A 283 12.53 21.77 10.40
N VAL A 284 11.27 21.61 10.81
CA VAL A 284 10.35 22.73 11.11
C VAL A 284 10.87 23.57 12.29
N LEU A 285 11.56 22.95 13.25
CA LEU A 285 12.13 23.64 14.41
C LEU A 285 13.48 24.32 14.11
N VAL A 286 14.14 24.03 12.97
CA VAL A 286 15.45 24.61 12.60
C VAL A 286 15.53 26.13 12.75
N PRO A 287 14.53 26.95 12.32
CA PRO A 287 14.59 28.40 12.47
C PRO A 287 14.69 28.87 13.93
N PHE A 288 14.22 28.05 14.87
CA PHE A 288 14.19 28.35 16.31
C PHE A 288 15.44 27.84 17.05
N ILE A 289 16.26 26.98 16.42
CA ILE A 289 17.48 26.43 17.04
C ILE A 289 18.65 27.41 16.85
N PRO A 290 19.15 28.06 17.92
CA PRO A 290 20.29 28.96 17.82
C PRO A 290 21.52 28.22 17.28
N GLY A 291 22.30 28.87 16.41
CA GLY A 291 23.45 28.26 15.74
C GLY A 291 23.09 27.54 14.44
N VAL A 292 22.12 26.61 14.45
CA VAL A 292 21.68 25.89 13.24
C VAL A 292 21.04 26.84 12.24
N ARG A 293 20.14 27.73 12.70
CA ARG A 293 19.55 28.78 11.86
C ARG A 293 20.56 29.70 11.18
N SER A 294 21.77 29.79 11.73
CA SER A 294 22.85 30.66 11.25
C SER A 294 23.79 29.94 10.27
N ILE A 295 23.67 28.61 10.10
CA ILE A 295 24.51 27.81 9.19
C ILE A 295 24.50 28.37 7.76
N PRO A 296 23.35 28.67 7.13
CA PRO A 296 23.33 29.20 5.76
C PRO A 296 24.17 30.48 5.60
N ARG A 297 24.19 31.34 6.63
CA ARG A 297 24.99 32.57 6.64
C ARG A 297 26.47 32.33 6.93
N ARG A 298 26.82 31.28 7.69
CA ARG A 298 28.22 30.86 7.92
C ARG A 298 28.84 30.22 6.67
N ILE A 299 28.08 29.39 5.95
CA ILE A 299 28.52 28.79 4.69
C ILE A 299 28.69 29.84 3.59
N LYS A 300 28.02 31.00 3.73
CA LYS A 300 28.09 32.13 2.79
C LYS A 300 27.70 31.74 1.36
N LEU A 301 26.81 30.75 1.19
CA LEU A 301 26.28 30.34 -0.13
C LEU A 301 25.69 31.53 -0.91
N TYR A 302 25.11 32.49 -0.17
CA TYR A 302 24.61 33.74 -0.74
C TYR A 302 25.68 34.53 -1.51
N ARG A 303 26.98 34.43 -1.17
CA ARG A 303 28.06 35.08 -1.92
C ARG A 303 28.32 34.41 -3.27
N LEU A 304 27.97 33.13 -3.41
CA LEU A 304 28.10 32.39 -4.65
C LEU A 304 26.90 32.63 -5.57
N ILE A 305 25.69 32.67 -5.00
CA ILE A 305 24.44 33.00 -5.72
C ILE A 305 24.48 34.46 -6.21
N TRP A 306 24.85 35.39 -5.32
CA TRP A 306 24.89 36.83 -5.60
C TRP A 306 26.32 37.30 -5.91
N ARG A 307 27.08 36.50 -6.65
CA ARG A 307 28.51 36.73 -6.88
C ARG A 307 28.81 38.09 -7.49
N GLU A 308 28.01 38.56 -8.43
CA GLU A 308 28.18 39.87 -9.06
C GLU A 308 27.96 41.01 -8.06
N HIS A 309 26.88 40.94 -7.28
CA HIS A 309 26.61 41.93 -6.23
C HIS A 309 27.74 42.02 -5.20
N TYR A 310 28.32 40.89 -4.78
CA TYR A 310 29.45 40.88 -3.83
C TYR A 310 30.83 41.10 -4.47
N ARG A 311 30.93 41.11 -5.79
CA ARG A 311 32.15 41.50 -6.52
C ARG A 311 32.23 43.01 -6.69
N ASP A 312 31.08 43.65 -6.81
CA ASP A 312 30.96 45.10 -7.05
C ASP A 312 30.80 45.91 -5.73
N LEU A 313 30.75 45.24 -4.57
CA LEU A 313 30.81 45.79 -3.20
C LEU A 313 32.25 45.89 -2.69
#